data_AF-A0A834VC25-F1
#
_entry.id   AF-A0A834VC25-F1
#
_cell.length_a   1.000
_cell.length_b   1.000
_cell.length_c   1.000
_cell.angle_alpha   90.00
_cell.angle_beta   90.00
_cell.angle_gamma   90.00
#
_symmetry.space_group_name_H-M   'P 1'
#
loop_
_entity.id
_entity.type
_entity.pdbx_description
1 polymer ?
#
loop_
_entity_poly.entity_id
_entity_poly.type
_entity_poly.pdbx_seq_one_letter_code
_entity_poly.pdbx_strand_id
1 'polypeptide(L)'
;MELYRWRPDKINKIGEIFQIYFTIAKYYCFRCDYTMKDYHNRSIPWNFSTFKWAIISSLRSWMLLYYHSTYIIIYYIIFLIVLLETVWFRTFLAIIDYRFPFNTILYRYIENDSKHLTSKDQQILIKFFISRGFVSGTINRLVAIVTNLLLICCIYYRIFSDQYRTRILSIFYDIFCYILFTSQIIFFSGNCFIAMFFLLFTVKFFEKRFRHLIRCYHLVHERFVSRFNHDYILFYDEIIKFNDCAKDFLFLIEMASKCSIVTTVVFYGQNHETTINVYLIMMNTIQIFFFSTAVYFILSFFPSYNLTCYKNTSDYNARRQYLINRCCIQNWITKSSSRKTIKSNLFIQSIAENRLGFSCGRLFFINRHKILELFLLNFIFSFFIYKKFFIPNPRSLAM
;
A
#
# COMPACT_ATOMS: atom_id res chain seq x y z
N MET A 1 7.57 18.45 9.87
CA MET A 1 6.68 17.55 10.63
C MET A 1 7.51 16.84 11.69
N GLU A 2 7.09 16.91 12.95
CA GLU A 2 7.91 16.53 14.12
C GLU A 2 7.95 15.01 14.38
N LEU A 3 8.25 14.20 13.36
CA LEU A 3 8.52 12.77 13.57
C LEU A 3 9.66 12.53 14.56
N TYR A 4 10.56 13.51 14.74
CA TYR A 4 11.62 13.47 15.74
C TYR A 4 11.14 13.64 17.19
N ARG A 5 9.93 14.18 17.41
CA ARG A 5 9.33 14.28 18.76
C ARG A 5 8.58 13.01 19.17
N TRP A 6 8.36 12.10 18.23
CA TRP A 6 7.75 10.82 18.54
C TRP A 6 8.72 9.99 19.39
N ARG A 7 8.29 9.62 20.60
CA ARG A 7 9.04 8.74 21.50
C ARG A 7 8.44 7.34 21.43
N PRO A 8 9.13 6.37 20.83
CA PRO A 8 8.63 5.00 20.70
C PRO A 8 8.18 4.39 22.03
N ASP A 9 8.89 4.70 23.10
CA ASP A 9 8.67 4.17 24.44
C ASP A 9 7.36 4.65 25.09
N LYS A 10 6.70 5.65 24.50
CA LYS A 10 5.42 6.18 25.00
C LYS A 10 4.19 5.56 24.34
N ILE A 11 4.34 4.74 23.29
CA ILE A 11 3.19 4.09 22.66
C ILE A 11 2.74 2.91 23.52
N ASN A 12 1.56 3.04 24.09
CA ASN A 12 0.94 1.98 24.89
C ASN A 12 -0.31 1.39 24.25
N LYS A 13 -0.88 2.07 23.25
CA LYS A 13 -2.12 1.66 22.62
C LYS A 13 -2.09 1.70 21.09
N ILE A 14 -2.98 0.96 20.43
CA ILE A 14 -3.00 0.83 18.96
C ILE A 14 -3.65 2.05 18.30
N GLY A 15 -4.63 2.66 18.93
CA GLY A 15 -5.28 3.89 18.52
C GLY A 15 -4.30 5.06 18.47
N GLU A 16 -3.30 5.10 19.37
CA GLU A 16 -2.18 6.05 19.29
C GLU A 16 -1.37 5.85 18.00
N ILE A 17 -1.14 4.60 17.59
CA ILE A 17 -0.48 4.28 16.32
C ILE A 17 -1.32 4.80 15.13
N PHE A 18 -2.63 4.54 15.12
CA PHE A 18 -3.52 5.06 14.08
C PHE A 18 -3.62 6.59 14.07
N GLN A 19 -3.55 7.24 15.22
CA GLN A 19 -3.48 8.70 15.32
C GLN A 19 -2.18 9.26 14.74
N ILE A 20 -1.04 8.61 15.01
CA ILE A 20 0.24 8.94 14.39
C ILE A 20 0.13 8.78 12.87
N TYR A 21 -0.44 7.67 12.40
CA TYR A 21 -0.64 7.45 10.97
C TYR A 21 -1.53 8.49 10.32
N PHE A 22 -2.66 8.82 10.94
CA PHE A 22 -3.53 9.88 10.46
C PHE A 22 -2.75 11.19 10.32
N THR A 23 -2.01 11.57 11.36
CA THR A 23 -1.19 12.78 11.37
C THR A 23 -0.21 12.77 10.20
N ILE A 24 0.53 11.69 9.99
CA ILE A 24 1.49 11.55 8.88
C ILE A 24 0.77 11.58 7.52
N ALA A 25 -0.35 10.87 7.39
CA ALA A 25 -1.13 10.80 6.16
C ALA A 25 -1.68 12.17 5.73
N LYS A 26 -2.06 13.04 6.68
CA LYS A 26 -2.47 14.43 6.35
C LYS A 26 -1.44 15.19 5.54
N TYR A 27 -0.16 15.00 5.86
CA TYR A 27 0.92 15.71 5.19
C TYR A 27 1.29 15.07 3.84
N TYR A 28 1.51 13.75 3.84
CA TYR A 28 2.10 13.03 2.72
C TYR A 28 1.06 12.49 1.72
N CYS A 29 -0.08 12.01 2.22
CA CYS A 29 -1.08 11.31 1.41
C CYS A 29 -2.31 12.17 1.10
N PHE A 30 -2.80 12.97 2.05
CA PHE A 30 -4.01 13.78 1.86
C PHE A 30 -3.69 15.20 1.44
N ARG A 31 -2.53 15.72 1.90
CA ARG A 31 -2.08 17.10 1.72
C ARG A 31 -3.10 18.14 2.21
N CYS A 32 -3.89 17.75 3.21
CA CYS A 32 -5.00 18.51 3.76
C CYS A 32 -4.92 18.47 5.29
N ASP A 33 -4.91 19.64 5.94
CA ASP A 33 -4.82 19.75 7.39
C ASP A 33 -6.21 19.88 8.04
N TYR A 34 -6.71 18.77 8.55
CA TYR A 34 -7.98 18.65 9.27
C TYR A 34 -7.85 17.73 10.49
N THR A 35 -8.85 17.69 11.36
CA THR A 35 -8.93 16.72 12.47
C THR A 35 -9.91 15.59 12.14
N MET A 36 -9.74 14.43 12.79
CA MET A 36 -10.69 13.32 12.64
C MET A 36 -12.12 13.70 13.07
N LYS A 37 -12.26 14.63 14.02
CA LYS A 37 -13.56 15.18 14.42
C LYS A 37 -14.18 16.02 13.31
N ASP A 38 -13.40 16.88 12.65
CA ASP A 38 -13.89 17.69 11.52
C ASP A 38 -14.39 16.81 10.39
N TYR A 39 -13.66 15.72 10.08
CA TYR A 39 -14.09 14.76 9.06
C TYR A 39 -15.40 14.05 9.46
N HIS A 40 -15.50 13.59 10.70
CA HIS A 40 -16.68 12.87 11.18
C HIS A 40 -17.92 13.78 11.22
N ASN A 41 -17.75 15.02 11.67
CA ASN A 41 -18.80 16.03 11.75
C ASN A 41 -19.11 16.70 10.41
N ARG A 42 -18.43 16.30 9.33
CA ARG A 42 -18.54 16.88 7.99
C ARG A 42 -18.28 18.39 7.95
N SER A 43 -17.32 18.85 8.74
CA SER A 43 -17.03 20.26 8.98
C SER A 43 -15.55 20.61 8.76
N ILE A 44 -14.91 20.05 7.72
CA ILE A 44 -13.55 20.45 7.32
C ILE A 44 -13.57 21.94 6.92
N PRO A 45 -12.74 22.78 7.55
CA PRO A 45 -12.71 24.20 7.24
C PRO A 45 -12.12 24.46 5.84
N TRP A 46 -12.80 25.27 5.05
CA TRP A 46 -12.37 25.67 3.70
C TRP A 46 -11.51 26.93 3.75
N ASN A 47 -10.29 26.81 4.29
CA ASN A 47 -9.35 27.92 4.37
C ASN A 47 -7.99 27.57 3.74
N PHE A 48 -7.18 28.60 3.46
CA PHE A 48 -5.87 28.40 2.84
C PHE A 48 -4.94 27.53 3.70
N SER A 49 -4.98 27.65 5.04
CA SER A 49 -4.14 26.82 5.93
C SER A 49 -4.40 25.32 5.75
N THR A 50 -5.65 24.92 5.58
CA THR A 50 -6.03 23.51 5.37
C THR A 50 -5.48 22.96 4.05
N PHE A 51 -5.46 23.77 2.98
CA PHE A 51 -5.04 23.33 1.65
C PHE A 51 -3.62 23.76 1.24
N LYS A 52 -2.91 24.48 2.11
CA LYS A 52 -1.57 25.02 1.83
C LYS A 52 -0.61 23.97 1.26
N TRP A 53 -0.59 22.78 1.85
CA TRP A 53 0.30 21.70 1.43
C TRP A 53 -0.10 21.08 0.10
N ALA A 54 -1.41 20.93 -0.17
CA ALA A 54 -1.90 20.49 -1.47
C ALA A 54 -1.46 21.44 -2.57
N ILE A 55 -1.61 22.75 -2.36
CA ILE A 55 -1.24 23.79 -3.33
C ILE A 55 0.27 23.79 -3.57
N ILE A 56 1.08 23.88 -2.52
CA ILE A 56 2.54 23.92 -2.64
C ILE A 56 3.09 22.65 -3.31
N SER A 57 2.61 21.48 -2.90
CA SER A 57 3.05 20.21 -3.50
C SER A 57 2.67 20.12 -4.98
N SER A 58 1.45 20.51 -5.33
CA SER A 58 0.99 20.48 -6.73
C SER A 58 1.81 21.44 -7.59
N LEU A 59 2.02 22.68 -7.13
CA LEU A 59 2.83 23.67 -7.85
C LEU A 59 4.26 23.16 -8.08
N ARG A 60 4.88 22.53 -7.07
CA ARG A 60 6.20 21.89 -7.21
C ARG A 60 6.19 20.78 -8.27
N SER A 61 5.19 19.90 -8.24
CA SER A 61 5.04 18.86 -9.27
C SER A 61 4.95 19.48 -10.68
N TRP A 62 4.13 20.52 -10.86
CA TRP A 62 3.95 21.18 -12.17
C TRP A 62 5.20 21.91 -12.68
N MET A 63 5.91 22.65 -11.81
CA MET A 63 7.17 23.30 -12.19
C MET A 63 8.21 22.29 -12.66
N LEU A 64 8.26 21.12 -12.00
CA LEU A 64 9.16 20.04 -12.35
C LEU A 64 8.78 19.39 -13.69
N LEU A 65 7.48 19.19 -13.95
CA LEU A 65 6.98 18.73 -15.26
C LEU A 65 7.39 19.69 -16.39
N TYR A 66 7.27 21.00 -16.17
CA TYR A 66 7.63 22.01 -17.16
C TYR A 66 9.12 21.98 -17.50
N TYR A 67 9.99 22.04 -16.49
CA TYR A 67 11.45 22.10 -16.68
C TYR A 67 11.99 20.88 -17.43
N HIS A 68 11.47 19.71 -17.11
CA HIS A 68 12.07 18.46 -17.55
C HIS A 68 11.51 17.94 -18.89
N SER A 69 10.58 18.63 -19.54
CA SER A 69 9.89 18.16 -20.76
C SER A 69 10.80 17.77 -21.96
N THR A 70 12.12 17.98 -21.89
CA THR A 70 13.09 17.82 -22.98
C THR A 70 13.85 16.48 -23.03
N TYR A 71 13.83 15.61 -22.01
CA TYR A 71 14.59 14.33 -22.06
C TYR A 71 13.71 13.07 -21.88
N ILE A 72 14.11 11.96 -22.50
CA ILE A 72 13.34 10.70 -22.47
C ILE A 72 13.19 10.12 -21.05
N ILE A 73 14.23 10.23 -20.21
CA ILE A 73 14.20 9.80 -18.79
C ILE A 73 13.07 10.51 -18.05
N ILE A 74 12.79 11.73 -18.49
CA ILE A 74 11.79 12.56 -17.88
C ILE A 74 10.40 12.03 -18.23
N TYR A 75 10.13 11.48 -19.42
CA TYR A 75 8.78 10.96 -19.71
C TYR A 75 8.35 9.88 -18.71
N TYR A 76 9.28 9.02 -18.28
CA TYR A 76 9.01 8.06 -17.21
C TYR A 76 8.70 8.75 -15.87
N ILE A 77 9.48 9.76 -15.48
CA ILE A 77 9.28 10.50 -14.24
C ILE A 77 7.96 11.30 -14.29
N ILE A 78 7.68 11.99 -15.40
CA ILE A 78 6.41 12.67 -15.69
C ILE A 78 5.27 11.67 -15.53
N PHE A 79 5.37 10.51 -16.17
CA PHE A 79 4.34 9.49 -16.09
C PHE A 79 4.08 9.05 -14.65
N LEU A 80 5.14 8.78 -13.87
CA LEU A 80 5.00 8.45 -12.46
C LEU A 80 4.37 9.58 -11.64
N ILE A 81 4.77 10.83 -11.88
CA ILE A 81 4.21 12.01 -11.20
C ILE A 81 2.73 12.14 -11.52
N VAL A 82 2.36 12.06 -12.80
CA VAL A 82 0.95 12.15 -13.24
C VAL A 82 0.13 11.03 -12.61
N LEU A 83 0.63 9.81 -12.58
CA LEU A 83 -0.04 8.69 -11.92
C LEU A 83 -0.23 8.95 -10.41
N LEU A 84 0.81 9.40 -9.71
CA LEU A 84 0.76 9.72 -8.28
C LEU A 84 -0.22 10.86 -7.97
N GLU A 85 -0.16 11.94 -8.74
CA GLU A 85 -1.07 13.09 -8.60
C GLU A 85 -2.52 12.71 -8.92
N THR A 86 -2.76 11.81 -9.87
CA THR A 86 -4.10 11.30 -10.17
C THR A 86 -4.69 10.54 -8.99
N VAL A 87 -3.89 9.66 -8.35
CA VAL A 87 -4.33 8.92 -7.17
C VAL A 87 -4.56 9.86 -5.99
N TRP A 88 -3.64 10.81 -5.77
CA TRP A 88 -3.81 11.84 -4.75
C TRP A 88 -5.09 12.67 -4.97
N PHE A 89 -5.34 13.12 -6.19
CA PHE A 89 -6.51 13.95 -6.48
C PHE A 89 -7.81 13.17 -6.22
N ARG A 90 -7.87 11.90 -6.60
CA ARG A 90 -9.03 11.04 -6.31
C ARG A 90 -9.24 10.81 -4.81
N THR A 91 -8.17 10.60 -4.04
CA THR A 91 -8.30 10.46 -2.57
C THR A 91 -8.67 11.77 -1.91
N PHE A 92 -8.10 12.89 -2.38
CA PHE A 92 -8.43 14.24 -1.92
C PHE A 92 -9.93 14.55 -2.12
N LEU A 93 -10.48 14.32 -3.31
CA LEU A 93 -11.91 14.49 -3.57
C LEU A 93 -12.77 13.61 -2.66
N ALA A 94 -12.40 12.33 -2.49
CA ALA A 94 -13.12 11.43 -1.60
C ALA A 94 -13.11 11.90 -0.13
N ILE A 95 -12.03 12.57 0.31
CA ILE A 95 -11.92 13.14 1.65
C ILE A 95 -12.82 14.37 1.80
N ILE A 96 -12.79 15.28 0.82
CA ILE A 96 -13.62 16.49 0.84
C ILE A 96 -15.11 16.16 0.76
N ASP A 97 -15.47 15.10 0.04
CA ASP A 97 -16.83 14.58 -0.03
C ASP A 97 -17.25 13.77 1.21
N TYR A 98 -16.34 13.55 2.18
CA TYR A 98 -16.54 12.70 3.36
C TYR A 98 -16.90 11.25 3.03
N ARG A 99 -16.49 10.76 1.86
CA ARG A 99 -16.76 9.40 1.36
C ARG A 99 -15.56 8.49 1.44
N PHE A 100 -14.42 8.95 1.96
CA PHE A 100 -13.20 8.15 2.06
C PHE A 100 -13.35 7.06 3.15
N PRO A 101 -13.48 5.77 2.78
CA PRO A 101 -13.79 4.69 3.73
C PRO A 101 -12.72 4.51 4.80
N PHE A 102 -11.47 4.79 4.45
CA PHE A 102 -10.34 4.62 5.34
C PHE A 102 -10.40 5.54 6.58
N ASN A 103 -10.94 6.76 6.44
CA ASN A 103 -11.11 7.64 7.59
C ASN A 103 -12.13 7.10 8.60
N THR A 104 -13.17 6.42 8.14
CA THR A 104 -14.14 5.76 9.02
C THR A 104 -13.49 4.63 9.82
N ILE A 105 -12.57 3.88 9.20
CA ILE A 105 -11.80 2.83 9.86
C ILE A 105 -10.87 3.43 10.91
N LEU A 106 -10.10 4.47 10.53
CA LEU A 106 -9.21 5.18 11.45
C LEU A 106 -9.95 5.74 12.66
N TYR A 107 -11.05 6.47 12.43
CA TYR A 107 -11.86 7.05 13.51
C TYR A 107 -12.29 5.98 14.51
N ARG A 108 -12.81 4.85 14.02
CA ARG A 108 -13.24 3.73 14.87
C ARG A 108 -12.12 3.20 15.76
N TYR A 109 -10.90 3.05 15.23
CA TYR A 109 -9.77 2.49 15.99
C TYR A 109 -9.06 3.49 16.88
N ILE A 110 -9.09 4.77 16.53
CA ILE A 110 -8.63 5.84 17.41
C ILE A 110 -9.54 5.92 18.65
N GLU A 111 -10.85 5.77 18.48
CA GLU A 111 -11.82 5.87 19.58
C GLU A 111 -11.99 4.56 20.39
N ASN A 112 -11.96 3.39 19.74
CA ASN A 112 -12.28 2.09 20.35
C ASN A 112 -11.07 1.13 20.49
N ASP A 113 -9.93 1.69 20.83
CA ASP A 113 -8.59 1.08 20.87
C ASP A 113 -8.49 -0.30 21.58
N SER A 114 -9.30 -0.55 22.62
CA SER A 114 -9.01 -1.58 23.62
C SER A 114 -9.79 -2.89 23.51
N LYS A 115 -10.83 -3.01 22.67
CA LYS A 115 -11.80 -4.12 22.81
C LYS A 115 -11.52 -5.37 21.98
N HIS A 116 -10.55 -5.35 21.06
CA HIS A 116 -10.49 -6.38 20.00
C HIS A 116 -9.26 -7.28 19.99
N LEU A 117 -8.25 -7.02 20.82
CA LEU A 117 -6.99 -7.76 20.81
C LEU A 117 -6.52 -8.08 22.23
N THR A 118 -5.80 -9.20 22.36
CA THR A 118 -5.12 -9.56 23.62
C THR A 118 -3.96 -8.61 23.89
N SER A 119 -3.63 -8.37 25.15
CA SER A 119 -2.49 -7.53 25.55
C SER A 119 -1.18 -8.00 24.91
N LYS A 120 -0.99 -9.31 24.77
CA LYS A 120 0.16 -9.91 24.07
C LYS A 120 0.20 -9.56 22.58
N ASP A 121 -0.92 -9.66 21.87
CA ASP A 121 -0.98 -9.29 20.45
C ASP A 121 -0.82 -7.78 20.24
N GLN A 122 -1.34 -6.95 21.15
CA GLN A 122 -1.12 -5.51 21.14
C GLN A 122 0.38 -5.17 21.27
N GLN A 123 1.07 -5.75 22.26
CA GLN A 123 2.52 -5.55 22.43
C GLN A 123 3.32 -6.00 21.20
N ILE A 124 2.93 -7.13 20.57
CA ILE A 124 3.57 -7.59 19.32
C ILE A 124 3.39 -6.57 18.20
N LEU A 125 2.19 -6.00 18.05
CA LEU A 125 1.90 -4.99 17.03
C LEU A 125 2.63 -3.68 17.29
N ILE A 126 2.72 -3.24 18.54
CA ILE A 126 3.48 -2.05 18.94
C ILE A 126 4.97 -2.26 18.63
N LYS A 127 5.56 -3.40 19.03
CA LYS A 127 6.95 -3.74 18.70
C LYS A 127 7.18 -3.81 17.19
N PHE A 128 6.23 -4.39 16.45
CA PHE A 128 6.28 -4.43 15.00
C PHE A 128 6.26 -3.03 14.39
N PHE A 129 5.37 -2.15 14.85
CA PHE A 129 5.30 -0.76 14.43
C PHE A 129 6.61 -0.02 14.68
N ILE A 130 7.16 -0.10 15.90
CA ILE A 130 8.40 0.57 16.27
C ILE A 130 9.57 0.07 15.41
N SER A 131 9.75 -1.25 15.32
CA SER A 131 10.83 -1.86 14.55
C SER A 131 10.75 -1.49 13.06
N ARG A 132 9.57 -1.63 12.45
CA ARG A 132 9.40 -1.34 11.02
C ARG A 132 9.43 0.15 10.72
N GLY A 133 8.93 0.99 11.62
CA GLY A 133 9.04 2.45 11.53
C GLY A 133 10.49 2.91 11.58
N PHE A 134 11.30 2.33 12.48
CA PHE A 134 12.74 2.58 12.54
C PHE A 134 13.44 2.17 11.24
N VAL A 135 13.21 0.94 10.76
CA VAL A 135 13.80 0.45 9.49
C VAL A 135 13.39 1.34 8.32
N SER A 136 12.10 1.64 8.17
CA SER A 136 11.60 2.49 7.08
C SER A 136 12.17 3.90 7.15
N GLY A 137 12.28 4.47 8.34
CA GLY A 137 12.86 5.80 8.55
C GLY A 137 14.35 5.83 8.19
N THR A 138 15.10 4.82 8.60
CA THR A 138 16.53 4.69 8.27
C THR A 138 16.75 4.52 6.78
N ILE A 139 15.97 3.65 6.11
CA ILE A 139 16.04 3.48 4.65
C ILE A 139 15.72 4.80 3.94
N ASN A 140 14.66 5.50 4.33
CA ASN A 140 14.30 6.76 3.68
C ASN A 140 15.38 7.84 3.87
N ARG A 141 16.03 7.90 5.05
CA ARG A 141 17.18 8.78 5.28
C ARG A 141 18.37 8.40 4.41
N LEU A 142 18.69 7.12 4.29
CA LEU A 142 19.75 6.63 3.41
C LEU A 142 19.48 6.99 1.95
N VAL A 143 18.26 6.78 1.47
CA VAL A 143 17.85 7.21 0.12
C VAL A 143 18.06 8.71 -0.04
N ALA A 144 17.63 9.54 0.92
CA ALA A 144 17.84 10.98 0.85
C ALA A 144 19.32 11.37 0.81
N ILE A 145 20.19 10.73 1.62
CA ILE A 145 21.63 10.99 1.61
C ILE A 145 22.22 10.61 0.24
N VAL A 146 21.91 9.41 -0.26
CA VAL A 146 22.41 8.92 -1.56
C VAL A 146 21.95 9.82 -2.71
N THR A 147 20.67 10.22 -2.73
CA THR A 147 20.14 11.13 -3.75
C THR A 147 20.84 12.49 -3.71
N ASN A 148 21.13 13.04 -2.53
CA ASN A 148 21.86 14.30 -2.40
C ASN A 148 23.34 14.17 -2.80
N LEU A 149 24.00 13.06 -2.49
CA LEU A 149 25.39 12.81 -2.94
C LEU A 149 25.47 12.70 -4.46
N LEU A 150 24.54 11.97 -5.08
CA LEU A 150 24.45 11.86 -6.54
C LEU A 150 24.17 13.21 -7.19
N LEU A 151 23.42 14.09 -6.53
CA LEU A 151 23.22 15.47 -6.98
C LEU A 151 24.54 16.24 -7.07
N ILE A 152 25.33 16.18 -6.01
CA ILE A 152 26.62 16.87 -5.93
C ILE A 152 27.55 16.33 -7.02
N CYS A 153 27.58 15.02 -7.23
CA CYS A 153 28.34 14.40 -8.31
C CYS A 153 27.88 14.86 -9.70
N CYS A 154 26.57 14.93 -9.95
CA CYS A 154 26.02 15.40 -11.22
C CYS A 154 26.37 16.88 -11.48
N ILE A 155 26.25 17.74 -10.48
CA ILE A 155 26.61 19.17 -10.57
C ILE A 155 28.11 19.29 -10.87
N TYR A 156 28.95 18.56 -10.14
CA TYR A 156 30.40 18.56 -10.34
C TYR A 156 30.79 18.09 -11.73
N TYR A 157 30.24 16.95 -12.18
CA TYR A 157 30.48 16.41 -13.50
C TYR A 157 30.08 17.40 -14.60
N ARG A 158 28.94 18.07 -14.45
CA ARG A 158 28.48 19.06 -15.43
C ARG A 158 29.38 20.28 -15.50
N ILE A 159 29.79 20.83 -14.35
CA ILE A 159 30.73 21.96 -14.29
C ILE A 159 32.06 21.60 -14.95
N PHE A 160 32.56 20.37 -14.75
CA PHE A 160 33.84 19.94 -15.31
C PHE A 160 33.74 19.58 -16.79
N SER A 161 32.64 18.96 -17.23
CA SER A 161 32.42 18.57 -18.63
C SER A 161 32.17 19.77 -19.54
N ASP A 162 31.51 20.83 -19.04
CA ASP A 162 31.15 22.03 -19.82
C ASP A 162 32.24 23.11 -19.81
N GLN A 163 33.51 22.73 -19.59
CA GLN A 163 34.68 23.59 -19.30
C GLN A 163 34.92 24.80 -20.23
N TYR A 164 34.17 24.98 -21.33
CA TYR A 164 34.36 26.07 -22.29
C TYR A 164 33.09 26.79 -22.82
N ARG A 165 31.85 26.46 -22.40
CA ARG A 165 30.66 27.01 -23.10
C ARG A 165 29.45 27.47 -22.27
N THR A 166 29.33 27.15 -20.99
CA THR A 166 28.11 27.50 -20.23
C THR A 166 28.20 28.87 -19.56
N ARG A 167 27.17 29.70 -19.75
CA ARG A 167 27.00 30.97 -19.01
C ARG A 167 26.74 30.67 -17.54
N ILE A 168 27.28 31.48 -16.62
CA ILE A 168 27.07 31.33 -15.16
C ILE A 168 25.57 31.19 -14.80
N LEU A 169 24.70 31.93 -15.48
CA LEU A 169 23.24 31.86 -15.28
C LEU A 169 22.65 30.46 -15.56
N SER A 170 23.15 29.72 -16.55
CA SER A 170 22.65 28.37 -16.83
C SER A 170 23.02 27.41 -15.69
N ILE A 171 24.22 27.55 -15.14
CA ILE A 171 24.67 26.73 -14.00
C ILE A 171 23.77 26.96 -12.77
N PHE A 172 23.47 28.22 -12.43
CA PHE A 172 22.56 28.53 -11.31
C PHE A 172 21.16 27.97 -11.53
N TYR A 173 20.64 28.12 -12.75
CA TYR A 173 19.34 27.58 -13.12
C TYR A 173 19.29 26.05 -12.99
N ASP A 174 20.32 25.36 -13.48
CA ASP A 174 20.44 23.91 -13.37
C ASP A 174 20.53 23.46 -11.91
N ILE A 175 21.37 24.11 -11.08
CA ILE A 175 21.48 23.81 -9.65
C ILE A 175 20.12 23.95 -8.96
N PHE A 176 19.40 25.05 -9.22
CA PHE A 176 18.08 25.28 -8.65
C PHE A 176 17.09 24.17 -9.04
N CYS A 177 17.03 23.82 -10.32
CA CYS A 177 16.14 22.76 -10.79
C CYS A 177 16.53 21.39 -10.24
N TYR A 178 17.83 21.10 -10.12
CA TYR A 178 18.34 19.89 -9.48
C TYR A 178 17.92 19.79 -8.01
N ILE A 179 17.99 20.89 -7.25
CA ILE A 179 17.50 20.95 -5.86
C ILE A 179 16.00 20.68 -5.80
N LEU A 180 15.21 21.30 -6.69
CA LEU A 180 13.77 21.03 -6.76
C LEU A 180 13.51 19.55 -7.06
N PHE A 181 14.23 18.98 -8.02
CA PHE A 181 14.11 17.59 -8.43
C PHE A 181 14.43 16.61 -7.30
N THR A 182 15.56 16.77 -6.62
CA THR A 182 15.92 15.90 -5.49
C THR A 182 14.96 16.06 -4.32
N SER A 183 14.53 17.29 -4.02
CA SER A 183 13.54 17.52 -2.96
C SER A 183 12.23 16.77 -3.26
N GLN A 184 11.83 16.72 -4.52
CA GLN A 184 10.63 16.03 -4.96
C GLN A 184 10.79 14.50 -4.94
N ILE A 185 11.94 13.97 -5.37
CA ILE A 185 12.25 12.53 -5.25
C ILE A 185 12.24 12.10 -3.79
N ILE A 186 12.88 12.85 -2.90
CA ILE A 186 12.91 12.56 -1.47
C ILE A 186 11.50 12.60 -0.88
N PHE A 187 10.69 13.57 -1.28
CA PHE A 187 9.28 13.67 -0.88
C PHE A 187 8.47 12.46 -1.34
N PHE A 188 8.55 12.08 -2.62
CA PHE A 188 7.82 10.93 -3.15
C PHE A 188 8.30 9.60 -2.57
N SER A 189 9.61 9.40 -2.43
CA SER A 189 10.18 8.24 -1.74
C SER A 189 9.61 8.15 -0.32
N GLY A 190 9.62 9.25 0.42
CA GLY A 190 9.02 9.35 1.75
C GLY A 190 7.54 8.95 1.75
N ASN A 191 6.75 9.47 0.81
CA ASN A 191 5.33 9.12 0.65
C ASN A 191 5.13 7.62 0.46
N CYS A 192 5.88 7.01 -0.46
CA CYS A 192 5.79 5.59 -0.77
C CYS A 192 6.14 4.73 0.44
N PHE A 193 7.22 5.04 1.15
CA PHE A 193 7.63 4.32 2.35
C PHE A 193 6.60 4.41 3.47
N ILE A 194 6.05 5.61 3.70
CA ILE A 194 5.03 5.84 4.72
C ILE A 194 3.74 5.10 4.39
N ALA A 195 3.25 5.23 3.16
CA ALA A 195 2.02 4.57 2.72
C ALA A 195 2.16 3.05 2.80
N MET A 196 3.32 2.50 2.44
CA MET A 196 3.64 1.08 2.59
C MET A 196 3.68 0.65 4.04
N PHE A 197 4.45 1.34 4.87
CA PHE A 197 4.56 1.02 6.28
C PHE A 197 3.19 1.01 6.94
N PHE A 198 2.36 1.98 6.59
CA PHE A 198 0.97 2.06 7.01
C PHE A 198 0.13 0.86 6.54
N LEU A 199 0.20 0.54 5.24
CA LEU A 199 -0.51 -0.60 4.67
C LEU A 199 -0.07 -1.90 5.34
N LEU A 200 1.23 -2.13 5.50
CA LEU A 200 1.79 -3.33 6.13
C LEU A 200 1.36 -3.48 7.58
N PHE A 201 1.40 -2.40 8.37
CA PHE A 201 0.91 -2.42 9.74
C PHE A 201 -0.57 -2.77 9.80
N THR A 202 -1.40 -2.10 8.99
CA THR A 202 -2.85 -2.31 8.98
C THR A 202 -3.22 -3.72 8.58
N VAL A 203 -2.54 -4.27 7.57
CA VAL A 203 -2.68 -5.65 7.13
C VAL A 203 -2.25 -6.62 8.25
N LYS A 204 -1.15 -6.34 8.96
CA LYS A 204 -0.70 -7.16 10.10
C LYS A 204 -1.67 -7.10 11.28
N PHE A 205 -2.22 -5.91 11.55
CA PHE A 205 -3.24 -5.69 12.56
C PHE A 205 -4.49 -6.52 12.23
N PHE A 206 -4.99 -6.45 11.00
CA PHE A 206 -6.13 -7.23 10.54
C PHE A 206 -5.85 -8.74 10.59
N GLU A 207 -4.64 -9.18 10.23
CA GLU A 207 -4.24 -10.59 10.34
C GLU A 207 -4.36 -11.07 11.80
N LYS A 208 -3.83 -10.28 12.74
CA LYS A 208 -3.87 -10.62 14.16
C LYS A 208 -5.30 -10.66 14.69
N ARG A 209 -6.12 -9.66 14.35
CA ARG A 209 -7.54 -9.63 14.70
C ARG A 209 -8.29 -10.84 14.14
N PHE A 210 -8.03 -11.22 12.89
CA PHE A 210 -8.68 -12.36 12.27
C PHE A 210 -8.27 -13.70 12.91
N ARG A 211 -6.97 -13.88 13.20
CA ARG A 211 -6.51 -15.06 13.93
C ARG A 211 -7.12 -15.14 15.33
N HIS A 212 -7.28 -14.00 16.01
CA HIS A 212 -7.97 -13.96 17.30
C HIS A 212 -9.43 -14.39 17.16
N LEU A 213 -10.15 -13.87 16.16
CA LEU A 213 -11.52 -14.26 15.86
C LEU A 213 -11.66 -15.78 15.62
N ILE A 214 -10.76 -16.37 14.82
CA ILE A 214 -10.74 -17.83 14.56
C ILE A 214 -10.43 -18.62 15.83
N ARG A 215 -9.54 -18.14 16.71
CA ARG A 215 -9.25 -18.82 17.99
C ARG A 215 -10.44 -18.80 18.94
N CYS A 216 -11.15 -17.67 19.02
CA CYS A 216 -12.36 -17.56 19.84
C CYS A 216 -13.46 -18.51 19.36
N TYR A 217 -13.53 -18.80 18.06
CA TYR A 217 -14.44 -19.81 17.52
C TYR A 217 -14.15 -21.22 18.05
N HIS A 218 -12.88 -21.62 18.12
CA HIS A 218 -12.48 -22.96 18.57
C HIS A 218 -12.77 -23.23 20.05
N LEU A 219 -12.80 -22.19 20.88
CA LEU A 219 -12.86 -22.34 22.33
C LEU A 219 -14.28 -22.46 22.90
N VAL A 220 -15.36 -22.29 22.11
CA VAL A 220 -16.68 -22.04 22.74
C VAL A 220 -17.93 -22.67 22.08
N HIS A 221 -18.87 -23.05 22.95
CA HIS A 221 -20.20 -23.65 22.75
C HIS A 221 -21.16 -22.88 21.82
N GLU A 222 -22.28 -23.52 21.45
CA GLU A 222 -23.29 -23.08 20.45
C GLU A 222 -23.72 -21.59 20.51
N ARG A 223 -23.76 -20.96 21.70
CA ARG A 223 -24.10 -19.52 21.84
C ARG A 223 -23.07 -18.59 21.19
N PHE A 224 -21.85 -19.05 20.94
CA PHE A 224 -20.79 -18.26 20.33
C PHE A 224 -20.79 -18.30 18.80
N VAL A 225 -21.52 -19.22 18.16
CA VAL A 225 -21.60 -19.28 16.68
C VAL A 225 -22.28 -18.02 16.15
N SER A 226 -23.37 -17.56 16.77
CA SER A 226 -24.05 -16.33 16.35
C SER A 226 -23.16 -15.09 16.52
N ARG A 227 -22.41 -15.03 17.63
CA ARG A 227 -21.46 -13.95 17.90
C ARG A 227 -20.31 -13.95 16.90
N PHE A 228 -19.73 -15.12 16.64
CA PHE A 228 -18.69 -15.30 15.63
C PHE A 228 -19.17 -14.85 14.26
N ASN A 229 -20.37 -15.26 13.83
CA ASN A 229 -20.92 -14.85 12.53
C ASN A 229 -21.03 -13.33 12.43
N HIS A 230 -21.53 -12.68 13.49
CA HIS A 230 -21.61 -11.22 13.55
C HIS A 230 -20.24 -10.56 13.48
N ASP A 231 -19.30 -11.00 14.33
CA ASP A 231 -17.95 -10.44 14.40
C ASP A 231 -17.17 -10.67 13.09
N TYR A 232 -17.38 -11.80 12.41
CA TYR A 232 -16.84 -12.10 11.10
C TYR A 232 -17.39 -11.18 10.02
N ILE A 233 -18.72 -10.95 9.99
CA ILE A 233 -19.35 -10.04 9.02
C ILE A 233 -18.83 -8.61 9.22
N LEU A 234 -18.73 -8.16 10.48
CA LEU A 234 -18.14 -6.85 10.78
C LEU A 234 -16.69 -6.76 10.34
N PHE A 235 -15.89 -7.79 10.59
CA PHE A 235 -14.50 -7.85 10.14
C PHE A 235 -14.40 -7.84 8.60
N TYR A 236 -15.26 -8.59 7.92
CA TYR A 236 -15.32 -8.64 6.46
C TYR A 236 -15.68 -7.28 5.85
N ASP A 237 -16.68 -6.57 6.41
CA ASP A 237 -17.07 -5.22 6.00
C ASP A 237 -15.90 -4.22 6.14
N GLU A 238 -15.14 -4.31 7.23
CA GLU A 238 -13.95 -3.48 7.43
C GLU A 238 -12.84 -3.77 6.41
N ILE A 239 -12.60 -5.05 6.07
CA ILE A 239 -11.64 -5.45 5.05
C ILE A 239 -12.07 -4.95 3.67
N ILE A 240 -13.36 -5.04 3.32
CA ILE A 240 -13.86 -4.50 2.05
C ILE A 240 -13.60 -3.00 1.98
N LYS A 241 -13.99 -2.24 3.01
CA LYS A 241 -13.79 -0.79 3.06
C LYS A 241 -12.32 -0.41 2.96
N PHE A 242 -11.44 -1.16 3.62
CA PHE A 242 -10.00 -0.94 3.50
C PHE A 242 -9.48 -1.29 2.11
N ASN A 243 -9.93 -2.41 1.53
CA ASN A 243 -9.58 -2.82 0.18
C ASN A 243 -10.06 -1.81 -0.87
N ASP A 244 -11.23 -1.19 -0.68
CA ASP A 244 -11.73 -0.16 -1.59
C ASP A 244 -10.79 1.04 -1.69
N CYS A 245 -10.06 1.37 -0.64
CA CYS A 245 -8.99 2.38 -0.67
C CYS A 245 -7.68 1.78 -1.20
N ALA A 246 -7.29 0.61 -0.71
CA ALA A 246 -5.98 0.02 -0.99
C ALA A 246 -5.86 -0.44 -2.45
N LYS A 247 -6.94 -0.88 -3.10
CA LYS A 247 -6.89 -1.48 -4.45
C LYS A 247 -6.36 -0.52 -5.51
N ASP A 248 -6.70 0.77 -5.43
CA ASP A 248 -6.21 1.78 -6.37
C ASP A 248 -4.73 2.06 -6.14
N PHE A 249 -4.28 2.07 -4.87
CA PHE A 249 -2.88 2.22 -4.51
C PHE A 249 -2.03 1.01 -4.94
N LEU A 250 -2.55 -0.21 -4.77
CA LEU A 250 -1.90 -1.44 -5.23
C LEU A 250 -1.77 -1.48 -6.75
N PHE A 251 -2.82 -1.06 -7.46
CA PHE A 251 -2.78 -0.90 -8.92
C PHE A 251 -1.72 0.11 -9.36
N LEU A 252 -1.62 1.24 -8.67
CA LEU A 252 -0.60 2.25 -8.94
C LEU A 252 0.81 1.68 -8.76
N ILE A 253 1.05 0.96 -7.65
CA ILE A 253 2.36 0.34 -7.38
C ILE A 253 2.70 -0.67 -8.50
N GLU A 254 1.73 -1.45 -8.95
CA GLU A 254 1.93 -2.39 -10.06
C GLU A 254 2.32 -1.65 -11.35
N MET A 255 1.55 -0.62 -11.73
CA MET A 255 1.83 0.17 -12.93
C MET A 255 3.20 0.84 -12.86
N ALA A 256 3.54 1.45 -11.72
CA ALA A 256 4.86 2.03 -11.49
C ALA A 256 5.97 0.98 -11.63
N SER A 257 5.77 -0.23 -11.10
CA SER A 257 6.74 -1.33 -11.22
C SER A 257 6.91 -1.82 -12.66
N LYS A 258 5.84 -1.88 -13.47
CA LYS A 258 5.95 -2.31 -14.88
C LYS A 258 6.63 -1.25 -15.73
N CYS A 259 6.26 0.02 -15.52
CA CYS A 259 6.86 1.13 -16.22
C CYS A 259 8.34 1.30 -15.86
N SER A 260 8.72 1.04 -14.60
CA SER A 260 10.12 1.08 -14.17
C SER A 260 10.95 0.01 -14.87
N ILE A 261 10.44 -1.23 -14.95
CA ILE A 261 11.06 -2.33 -15.71
C ILE A 261 11.24 -1.97 -17.19
N VAL A 262 10.18 -1.49 -17.86
CA VAL A 262 10.23 -1.10 -19.28
C VAL A 262 11.31 -0.04 -19.49
N THR A 263 11.29 1.00 -18.65
CA THR A 263 12.22 2.11 -18.73
C THR A 263 13.64 1.62 -18.52
N THR A 264 13.91 0.82 -17.49
CA THR A 264 15.24 0.25 -17.26
C THR A 264 15.75 -0.56 -18.44
N VAL A 265 14.93 -1.44 -19.02
CA VAL A 265 15.35 -2.28 -20.16
C VAL A 265 15.66 -1.42 -21.39
N VAL A 266 14.79 -0.46 -21.73
CA VAL A 266 14.99 0.44 -22.88
C VAL A 266 16.25 1.30 -22.68
N PHE A 267 16.43 1.90 -21.50
CA PHE A 267 17.59 2.75 -21.21
C PHE A 267 18.89 1.98 -21.18
N TYR A 268 18.88 0.76 -20.62
CA TYR A 268 20.07 -0.04 -20.49
C TYR A 268 20.60 -0.47 -21.86
N GLY A 269 19.75 -0.88 -22.79
CA GLY A 269 20.26 -1.34 -24.08
C GLY A 269 20.42 -0.26 -25.16
N GLN A 270 19.84 0.94 -25.02
CA GLN A 270 20.10 2.05 -25.97
C GLN A 270 21.43 2.76 -25.71
N ASN A 271 21.94 2.74 -24.48
CA ASN A 271 23.16 3.47 -24.12
C ASN A 271 24.37 2.54 -24.14
N HIS A 272 25.33 2.82 -25.02
CA HIS A 272 26.65 2.16 -24.96
C HIS A 272 27.49 2.63 -23.76
N GLU A 273 27.21 3.82 -23.22
CA GLU A 273 27.87 4.38 -22.04
C GLU A 273 26.92 4.47 -20.84
N THR A 274 27.31 3.85 -19.73
CA THR A 274 26.52 3.86 -18.49
C THR A 274 26.61 5.22 -17.80
N THR A 275 25.64 6.10 -18.04
CA THR A 275 25.53 7.37 -17.31
C THR A 275 25.02 7.16 -15.89
N ILE A 276 25.33 8.09 -14.97
CA ILE A 276 24.83 8.10 -13.57
C ILE A 276 23.30 7.97 -13.51
N ASN A 277 22.60 8.52 -14.50
CA ASN A 277 21.14 8.44 -14.59
C ASN A 277 20.63 7.00 -14.79
N VAL A 278 21.36 6.15 -15.52
CA VAL A 278 21.00 4.74 -15.71
C VAL A 278 21.05 3.99 -14.38
N TYR A 279 22.09 4.20 -13.58
CA TYR A 279 22.19 3.61 -12.24
C TYR A 279 21.05 4.06 -11.32
N LEU A 280 20.71 5.35 -11.34
CA LEU A 280 19.57 5.88 -10.58
C LEU A 280 18.25 5.20 -10.97
N ILE A 281 18.00 5.04 -12.27
CA ILE A 281 16.80 4.36 -12.77
C ILE A 281 16.79 2.89 -12.34
N MET A 282 17.91 2.16 -12.50
CA MET A 282 18.02 0.76 -12.09
C MET A 282 17.75 0.58 -10.59
N MET A 283 18.37 1.41 -9.74
CA MET A 283 18.16 1.36 -8.29
C MET A 283 16.69 1.61 -7.92
N ASN A 284 16.06 2.59 -8.57
CA ASN A 284 14.63 2.88 -8.35
C ASN A 284 13.73 1.72 -8.81
N THR A 285 14.00 1.15 -9.98
CA THR A 285 13.26 -0.01 -10.51
C THR A 285 13.36 -1.21 -9.56
N ILE A 286 14.57 -1.54 -9.11
CA ILE A 286 14.81 -2.62 -8.15
C ILE A 286 14.04 -2.36 -6.85
N GLN A 287 14.09 -1.13 -6.34
CA GLN A 287 13.37 -0.74 -5.13
C GLN A 287 11.85 -0.92 -5.28
N ILE A 288 11.25 -0.37 -6.35
CA ILE A 288 9.80 -0.48 -6.61
C ILE A 288 9.38 -1.94 -6.79
N PHE A 289 10.21 -2.76 -7.47
CA PHE A 289 9.93 -4.17 -7.69
C PHE A 289 9.93 -4.99 -6.40
N PHE A 290 10.98 -4.87 -5.58
CA PHE A 290 11.01 -5.59 -4.29
C PHE A 290 9.92 -5.11 -3.35
N PHE A 291 9.63 -3.82 -3.38
CA PHE A 291 8.57 -3.20 -2.60
C PHE A 291 7.19 -3.77 -2.97
N SER A 292 6.84 -3.77 -4.26
CA SER A 292 5.56 -4.27 -4.74
C SER A 292 5.41 -5.76 -4.39
N THR A 293 6.45 -6.55 -4.65
CA THR A 293 6.49 -7.98 -4.37
C THR A 293 6.30 -8.27 -2.87
N ALA A 294 6.97 -7.53 -1.99
CA ALA A 294 6.83 -7.69 -0.53
C ALA A 294 5.42 -7.38 -0.04
N VAL A 295 4.80 -6.31 -0.55
CA VAL A 295 3.41 -5.94 -0.24
C VAL A 295 2.46 -7.05 -0.68
N TYR A 296 2.56 -7.50 -1.93
CA TYR A 296 1.69 -8.57 -2.45
C TYR A 296 1.85 -9.86 -1.67
N PHE A 297 3.10 -10.26 -1.36
CA PHE A 297 3.39 -11.43 -0.55
C PHE A 297 2.60 -11.43 0.76
N ILE A 298 2.62 -10.32 1.48
CA ILE A 298 1.92 -10.19 2.76
C ILE A 298 0.40 -10.21 2.58
N LEU A 299 -0.14 -9.52 1.56
CA LEU A 299 -1.58 -9.48 1.30
C LEU A 299 -2.15 -10.86 0.93
N SER A 300 -1.37 -11.72 0.27
CA SER A 300 -1.83 -13.03 -0.19
C SER A 300 -2.12 -14.05 0.91
N PHE A 301 -1.75 -13.78 2.16
CA PHE A 301 -2.04 -14.66 3.27
C PHE A 301 -3.51 -14.61 3.70
N PHE A 302 -4.22 -13.51 3.43
CA PHE A 302 -5.63 -13.33 3.84
C PHE A 302 -6.57 -14.40 3.28
N PRO A 303 -6.56 -14.69 1.97
CA PRO A 303 -7.37 -15.76 1.40
C PRO A 303 -7.09 -17.12 2.06
N SER A 304 -5.82 -17.41 2.40
CA SER A 304 -5.45 -18.65 3.08
C SER A 304 -6.03 -18.73 4.49
N TYR A 305 -6.02 -17.63 5.25
CA TYR A 305 -6.67 -17.62 6.56
C TYR A 305 -8.19 -17.81 6.44
N ASN A 306 -8.81 -17.20 5.43
CA ASN A 306 -10.24 -17.35 5.19
C ASN A 306 -10.60 -18.81 4.87
N LEU A 307 -9.79 -19.46 4.03
CA LEU A 307 -9.95 -20.88 3.72
C LEU A 307 -9.80 -21.76 4.97
N THR A 308 -8.83 -21.48 5.84
CA THR A 308 -8.69 -22.19 7.12
C THR A 308 -9.89 -21.96 8.04
N CYS A 309 -10.42 -20.73 8.08
CA CYS A 309 -11.64 -20.41 8.81
C CYS A 309 -12.84 -21.21 8.28
N TYR A 310 -13.03 -21.23 6.95
CA TYR A 310 -14.04 -22.03 6.27
C TYR A 310 -13.93 -23.51 6.62
N LYS A 311 -12.74 -24.12 6.47
CA LYS A 311 -12.53 -25.55 6.78
C LYS A 311 -12.87 -25.86 8.23
N ASN A 312 -12.36 -25.08 9.17
CA ASN A 312 -12.62 -25.28 10.59
C ASN A 312 -14.11 -25.14 10.94
N THR A 313 -14.79 -24.15 10.38
CA THR A 313 -16.23 -23.92 10.62
C THR A 313 -17.09 -25.00 9.97
N SER A 314 -16.73 -25.44 8.76
CA SER A 314 -17.36 -26.54 8.04
C SER A 314 -17.20 -27.87 8.79
N ASP A 315 -15.98 -28.21 9.20
CA ASP A 315 -15.69 -29.46 9.92
C ASP A 315 -16.42 -29.53 11.26
N TYR A 316 -16.44 -28.42 12.01
CA TYR A 316 -17.18 -28.33 13.27
C TYR A 316 -18.68 -28.54 13.04
N ASN A 317 -19.25 -27.89 12.03
CA ASN A 317 -20.66 -28.00 11.71
C ASN A 317 -21.04 -29.41 11.23
N ALA A 318 -20.19 -30.07 10.44
CA ALA A 318 -20.38 -31.45 10.01
C ALA A 318 -20.36 -32.42 11.22
N ARG A 319 -19.40 -32.27 12.14
CA ARG A 319 -19.34 -33.06 13.39
C ARG A 319 -20.59 -32.87 14.24
N ARG A 320 -21.05 -31.63 14.38
CA ARG A 320 -22.27 -31.31 15.14
C ARG A 320 -23.51 -31.94 14.50
N GLN A 321 -23.67 -31.87 13.19
CA GLN A 321 -24.79 -32.50 12.48
C GLN A 321 -24.75 -34.03 12.62
N TYR A 322 -23.57 -34.64 12.52
CA TYR A 322 -23.41 -36.08 12.74
C TYR A 322 -23.82 -36.50 14.17
N LEU A 323 -23.41 -35.75 15.20
CA LEU A 323 -23.79 -36.03 16.59
C LEU A 323 -25.29 -35.88 16.83
N ILE A 324 -25.91 -34.82 16.26
CA ILE A 324 -27.36 -34.61 16.36
C ILE A 324 -28.14 -35.74 15.69
N ASN A 325 -27.69 -36.21 14.52
CA ASN A 325 -28.34 -37.31 13.81
C ASN A 325 -28.18 -38.68 14.51
N ARG A 326 -27.16 -38.85 15.36
CA ARG A 326 -26.90 -40.11 16.08
C ARG A 326 -27.66 -40.22 17.40
N CYS A 327 -27.96 -39.10 18.06
CA CYS A 327 -28.78 -39.09 19.27
C CYS A 327 -30.26 -39.22 18.90
N CYS A 328 -30.93 -40.30 19.33
CA CYS A 328 -32.33 -40.64 19.04
C CYS A 328 -33.40 -39.62 19.53
N ILE A 329 -33.03 -38.40 19.90
CA ILE A 329 -33.94 -37.32 20.36
C ILE A 329 -34.47 -36.55 19.14
N GLN A 330 -35.05 -37.28 18.20
CA GLN A 330 -35.27 -36.80 16.83
C GLN A 330 -36.66 -36.17 16.62
N ASN A 331 -37.62 -36.34 17.54
CA ASN A 331 -39.02 -36.00 17.22
C ASN A 331 -39.50 -34.61 17.69
N TRP A 332 -38.83 -33.96 18.66
CA TRP A 332 -39.28 -32.66 19.20
C TRP A 332 -38.32 -31.48 18.96
N ILE A 333 -37.04 -31.76 18.69
CA ILE A 333 -35.99 -30.72 18.52
C ILE A 333 -35.88 -30.26 17.05
N THR A 334 -36.53 -30.96 16.12
CA THR A 334 -36.30 -30.86 14.66
C THR A 334 -36.59 -29.49 14.06
N LYS A 335 -37.71 -28.84 14.34
CA LYS A 335 -38.09 -27.63 13.59
C LYS A 335 -37.22 -26.40 13.90
N SER A 336 -36.81 -26.21 15.16
CA SER A 336 -35.92 -25.11 15.59
C SER A 336 -34.45 -25.41 15.28
N SER A 337 -34.05 -26.69 15.39
CA SER A 337 -32.71 -27.17 15.02
C SER A 337 -32.44 -27.00 13.52
N SER A 338 -33.36 -27.42 12.65
CA SER A 338 -33.19 -27.32 11.19
C SER A 338 -32.97 -25.88 10.72
N ARG A 339 -33.69 -24.90 11.28
CA ARG A 339 -33.48 -23.48 10.93
C ARG A 339 -32.06 -23.00 11.28
N LYS A 340 -31.56 -23.36 12.46
CA LYS A 340 -30.19 -23.01 12.89
C LYS A 340 -29.14 -23.69 12.03
N THR A 341 -29.36 -24.95 11.67
CA THR A 341 -28.48 -25.71 10.78
C THR A 341 -28.43 -25.13 9.37
N ILE A 342 -29.59 -24.81 8.77
CA ILE A 342 -29.67 -24.14 7.47
C ILE A 342 -28.94 -22.80 7.51
N LYS A 343 -29.19 -21.96 8.53
CA LYS A 343 -28.50 -20.67 8.69
C LYS A 343 -26.98 -20.83 8.82
N SER A 344 -26.50 -21.83 9.56
CA SER A 344 -25.08 -22.14 9.69
C SER A 344 -24.46 -22.59 8.37
N ASN A 345 -25.15 -23.46 7.63
CA ASN A 345 -24.71 -23.94 6.32
C ASN A 345 -24.62 -22.78 5.30
N LEU A 346 -25.65 -21.92 5.22
CA LEU A 346 -25.65 -20.73 4.35
C LEU A 346 -24.52 -19.77 4.71
N PHE A 347 -24.24 -19.59 6.00
CA PHE A 347 -23.13 -18.76 6.44
C PHE A 347 -21.77 -19.37 6.05
N ILE A 348 -21.58 -20.68 6.21
CA ILE A 348 -20.35 -21.38 5.79
C ILE A 348 -20.17 -21.28 4.26
N GLN A 349 -21.24 -21.43 3.48
CA GLN A 349 -21.23 -21.19 2.04
C GLN A 349 -20.81 -19.74 1.73
N SER A 350 -21.36 -18.77 2.46
CA SER A 350 -20.97 -17.36 2.33
C SER A 350 -19.49 -17.11 2.63
N ILE A 351 -18.90 -17.82 3.61
CA ILE A 351 -17.45 -17.76 3.86
C ILE A 351 -16.65 -18.34 2.69
N ALA A 352 -17.10 -19.46 2.11
CA ALA A 352 -16.44 -20.10 0.98
C ALA A 352 -16.44 -19.23 -0.27
N GLU A 353 -17.58 -18.58 -0.54
CA GLU A 353 -17.81 -17.78 -1.73
C GLU A 353 -17.26 -16.35 -1.59
N ASN A 354 -17.13 -15.84 -0.37
CA ASN A 354 -16.63 -14.50 -0.18
C ASN A 354 -15.14 -14.39 -0.56
N ARG A 355 -14.82 -13.29 -1.22
CA ARG A 355 -13.45 -12.94 -1.57
C ARG A 355 -12.81 -12.13 -0.44
N LEU A 356 -12.67 -12.74 0.75
CA LEU A 356 -11.99 -12.08 1.87
C LEU A 356 -10.50 -11.93 1.57
N GLY A 357 -10.09 -10.70 1.29
CA GLY A 357 -8.71 -10.36 0.94
C GLY A 357 -8.66 -9.06 0.17
N PHE A 358 -7.66 -8.94 -0.69
CA PHE A 358 -7.32 -7.71 -1.38
C PHE A 358 -7.33 -7.89 -2.89
N SER A 359 -7.64 -6.82 -3.62
CA SER A 359 -7.60 -6.77 -5.08
C SER A 359 -6.60 -5.72 -5.55
N CYS A 360 -5.94 -5.98 -6.68
CA CYS A 360 -5.17 -4.98 -7.39
C CYS A 360 -6.08 -4.27 -8.41
N GLY A 361 -6.59 -3.10 -8.04
CA GLY A 361 -7.60 -2.38 -8.82
C GLY A 361 -8.81 -3.26 -9.15
N ARG A 362 -9.17 -3.30 -10.44
CA ARG A 362 -10.17 -4.24 -11.00
C ARG A 362 -9.53 -5.43 -11.73
N LEU A 363 -8.20 -5.54 -11.71
CA LEU A 363 -7.47 -6.52 -12.53
C LEU A 363 -7.60 -7.94 -11.97
N PHE A 364 -7.22 -8.13 -10.71
CA PHE A 364 -7.22 -9.46 -10.11
C PHE A 364 -7.30 -9.41 -8.58
N PHE A 365 -7.71 -10.53 -8.01
CA PHE A 365 -7.70 -10.79 -6.58
C PHE A 365 -6.33 -11.35 -6.16
N ILE A 366 -5.75 -10.82 -5.08
CA ILE A 366 -4.41 -11.14 -4.63
C ILE A 366 -4.45 -12.43 -3.81
N ASN A 367 -3.93 -13.50 -4.40
CA ASN A 367 -3.73 -14.79 -3.73
C ASN A 367 -2.29 -15.28 -3.98
N ARG A 368 -1.90 -16.37 -3.30
CA ARG A 368 -0.52 -16.91 -3.39
C ARG A 368 -0.12 -17.30 -4.82
N HIS A 369 -1.05 -17.89 -5.57
CA HIS A 369 -0.81 -18.29 -6.95
C HIS A 369 -0.58 -17.08 -7.86
N LYS A 370 -1.37 -16.02 -7.69
CA LYS A 370 -1.23 -14.78 -8.45
C LYS A 370 0.10 -14.08 -8.19
N ILE A 371 0.69 -14.17 -7.01
CA ILE A 371 2.03 -13.62 -6.80
C ILE A 371 3.07 -14.35 -7.66
N LEU A 372 3.05 -15.69 -7.65
CA LEU A 372 3.97 -16.48 -8.45
C LEU A 372 3.78 -16.19 -9.94
N GLU A 373 2.53 -16.10 -10.38
CA GLU A 373 2.18 -15.72 -11.75
C GLU A 373 2.70 -14.31 -12.11
N LEU A 374 2.49 -13.31 -11.25
CA LEU A 374 2.98 -11.95 -11.47
C LEU A 374 4.50 -11.88 -11.51
N PHE A 375 5.17 -12.62 -10.63
CA PHE A 375 6.63 -12.70 -10.60
C PHE A 375 7.18 -13.30 -11.89
N LEU A 376 6.61 -14.42 -12.36
CA LEU A 376 6.98 -15.03 -13.64
C LEU A 376 6.66 -14.12 -14.82
N LEU A 377 5.49 -13.47 -14.82
CA LEU A 377 5.07 -12.54 -15.86
C LEU A 377 6.01 -11.33 -15.92
N ASN A 378 6.50 -10.82 -14.78
CA ASN A 378 7.51 -9.76 -14.75
C ASN A 378 8.79 -10.17 -15.48
N PHE A 379 9.27 -11.39 -15.25
CA PHE A 379 10.47 -11.90 -15.91
C PHE A 379 10.26 -12.06 -17.43
N ILE A 380 9.17 -12.72 -17.83
CA ILE A 380 8.80 -12.93 -19.24
C ILE A 380 8.61 -11.59 -19.96
N PHE A 381 7.94 -10.64 -19.32
CA PHE A 381 7.71 -9.31 -19.86
C PHE A 381 9.02 -8.54 -20.08
N SER A 382 9.93 -8.59 -19.09
CA SER A 382 11.27 -8.00 -19.20
C SER A 382 12.04 -8.58 -20.38
N PHE A 383 11.99 -9.91 -20.54
CA PHE A 383 12.62 -10.62 -21.66
C PHE A 383 12.03 -10.25 -23.02
N PHE A 384 10.69 -10.16 -23.14
CA PHE A 384 10.05 -9.77 -24.40
C PHE A 384 10.37 -8.34 -24.81
N ILE A 385 10.42 -7.41 -23.86
CA ILE A 385 10.85 -6.03 -24.13
C ILE A 385 12.29 -6.04 -24.61
N TYR A 386 13.18 -6.70 -23.88
CA TYR A 386 14.58 -6.80 -24.25
C TYR A 386 14.75 -7.34 -25.68
N LYS A 387 14.09 -8.46 -26.01
CA LYS A 387 14.10 -9.04 -27.35
C LYS A 387 13.59 -8.06 -28.42
N LYS A 388 12.50 -7.35 -28.17
CA LYS A 388 11.89 -6.43 -29.15
C LYS A 388 12.79 -5.23 -29.47
N PHE A 389 13.53 -4.71 -28.49
CA PHE A 389 14.35 -3.53 -28.67
C PHE A 389 15.80 -3.84 -29.09
N PHE A 390 16.34 -5.03 -28.74
CA PHE A 390 17.78 -5.31 -28.89
C PHE A 390 18.14 -6.47 -29.81
N ILE A 391 17.21 -7.36 -30.14
CA ILE A 391 17.49 -8.37 -31.17
C ILE A 391 17.07 -7.76 -32.50
N PRO A 392 18.02 -7.29 -33.35
CA PRO A 392 17.68 -6.73 -34.64
C PRO A 392 16.87 -7.76 -35.41
N ASN A 393 15.77 -7.30 -36.00
CA ASN A 393 14.94 -8.16 -36.83
C ASN A 393 15.83 -8.61 -37.99
N PRO A 394 16.09 -9.92 -38.21
CA PRO A 394 17.06 -10.36 -39.21
C PRO A 394 16.73 -9.88 -40.64
N ARG A 395 15.49 -9.42 -40.87
CA ARG A 395 15.05 -8.78 -42.11
C ARG A 395 15.58 -7.35 -42.32
N SER A 396 16.01 -6.63 -41.28
CA SER A 396 16.60 -5.28 -41.41
C SER A 396 18.11 -5.27 -41.66
N LEU A 397 18.74 -6.44 -41.67
CA LEU A 397 20.15 -6.64 -42.05
C LEU A 397 20.30 -7.17 -43.50
N ALA A 398 19.18 -7.41 -44.19
CA ALA A 398 19.12 -7.95 -45.55
C ALA A 398 18.63 -6.93 -46.61
N MET A 399 18.43 -5.67 -46.20
CA MET A 399 18.35 -4.49 -47.08
C MET A 399 19.58 -3.63 -46.80
#